data_AF-A0A3D5KJE0-F1
#
_entry.id   AF-A0A3D5KJE0-F1
#
_cell.length_a   1.000
_cell.length_b   1.000
_cell.length_c   1.000
_cell.angle_alpha   90.00
_cell.angle_beta   90.00
_cell.angle_gamma   90.00
#
_symmetry.space_group_name_H-M   'P 1'
#
loop_
_entity.id
_entity.type
_entity.pdbx_description
1 polymer ?
#
loop_
_entity_poly.entity_id
_entity_poly.type
_entity_poly.pdbx_seq_one_letter_code
_entity_poly.pdbx_strand_id
1 'polypeptide(L)'
;MKNSGYLFAGIIFGLALTKGEAISWYRIQEMFRFESFHMFGIFMTAIPVGAISLLLIKKFNLKTMDGELIEMPKKNFHPGIIIGSLIFGFGWALTGACPGPLYVQVGAGSLVTIATLISAIAGTWVFGKIRHVLPGEKAE
;
A
#
# COMPACT_ATOMS: atom_id res chain seq x y z
N MET A 1 -27.03 0.30 -1.09
CA MET A 1 -26.14 1.48 -1.25
C MET A 1 -25.03 1.55 -0.18
N LYS A 2 -24.52 0.42 0.36
CA LYS A 2 -23.48 0.43 1.41
C LYS A 2 -22.06 0.72 0.90
N ASN A 3 -21.80 0.56 -0.41
CA ASN A 3 -20.43 0.60 -0.95
C ASN A 3 -20.07 1.87 -1.74
N SER A 4 -20.99 2.83 -1.90
CA SER A 4 -20.72 4.06 -2.65
C SER A 4 -19.69 4.97 -1.97
N GLY A 5 -19.60 4.93 -0.63
CA GLY A 5 -18.58 5.65 0.13
C GLY A 5 -17.15 5.21 -0.22
N TYR A 6 -16.93 3.92 -0.39
CA TYR A 6 -15.62 3.39 -0.80
C TYR A 6 -15.26 3.79 -2.23
N LEU A 7 -16.25 3.88 -3.12
CA LEU A 7 -16.04 4.34 -4.49
C LEU A 7 -15.60 5.81 -4.51
N PHE A 8 -16.25 6.67 -3.72
CA PHE A 8 -15.86 8.08 -3.58
C PHE A 8 -14.46 8.23 -2.97
N ALA A 9 -14.15 7.46 -1.93
CA ALA A 9 -12.81 7.44 -1.33
C ALA A 9 -11.73 7.01 -2.34
N GLY A 10 -12.03 5.98 -3.15
CA GLY A 10 -11.14 5.53 -4.23
C GLY A 10 -10.91 6.58 -5.31
N ILE A 11 -11.95 7.31 -5.72
CA ILE A 11 -11.84 8.42 -6.69
C ILE A 11 -10.95 9.53 -6.14
N ILE A 12 -11.19 9.96 -4.89
CA ILE A 12 -10.39 11.01 -4.23
C ILE A 12 -8.92 10.57 -4.12
N PHE A 13 -8.69 9.32 -3.72
CA PHE A 13 -7.35 8.75 -3.61
C PHE A 13 -6.62 8.72 -4.97
N GLY A 14 -7.31 8.25 -6.03
CA GLY A 14 -6.75 8.23 -7.38
C GLY A 14 -6.43 9.63 -7.91
N LEU A 15 -7.31 10.60 -7.69
CA LEU A 15 -7.09 12.00 -8.08
C LEU A 15 -5.90 12.61 -7.33
N ALA A 16 -5.80 12.39 -6.02
CA ALA A 16 -4.68 12.87 -5.21
C ALA A 16 -3.34 12.29 -5.68
N LEU A 17 -3.28 10.98 -5.96
CA LEU A 17 -2.07 10.32 -6.48
C LEU A 17 -1.69 10.80 -7.88
N THR A 18 -2.69 11.04 -8.75
CA THR A 18 -2.46 11.56 -10.11
C THR A 18 -1.92 12.97 -10.06
N LYS A 19 -2.51 13.84 -9.22
CA LYS A 19 -2.06 15.23 -9.04
C LYS A 19 -0.71 15.33 -8.34
N GLY A 20 -0.41 14.39 -7.43
CA GLY A 20 0.89 14.32 -6.74
C GLY A 20 2.02 13.72 -7.59
N GLU A 21 1.80 13.43 -8.88
CA GLU A 21 2.77 12.81 -9.80
C GLU A 21 3.41 11.50 -9.29
N ALA A 22 2.87 10.91 -8.23
CA ALA A 22 3.36 9.69 -7.60
C ALA A 22 3.10 8.42 -8.44
N ILE A 23 2.61 8.61 -9.67
CA ILE A 23 2.37 7.59 -10.67
C ILE A 23 3.61 7.38 -11.55
N SER A 24 4.50 8.36 -11.66
CA SER A 24 5.62 8.27 -12.59
C SER A 24 6.73 7.39 -12.03
N TRP A 25 7.11 6.36 -12.80
CA TRP A 25 8.29 5.53 -12.54
C TRP A 25 9.56 6.37 -12.31
N TYR A 26 9.72 7.46 -13.08
CA TYR A 26 10.87 8.34 -12.98
C TYR A 26 11.00 9.00 -11.60
N ARG A 27 9.88 9.38 -10.97
CA ARG A 27 9.89 10.04 -9.65
C ARG A 27 10.32 9.08 -8.54
N ILE A 28 9.95 7.80 -8.65
CA ILE A 28 10.37 6.77 -7.70
C ILE A 28 11.87 6.50 -7.82
N GLN A 29 12.40 6.42 -9.03
CA GLN A 29 13.85 6.30 -9.26
C GLN A 29 14.60 7.54 -8.77
N GLU A 30 14.05 8.74 -8.96
CA GLU A 30 14.61 10.01 -8.48
C GLU A 30 14.65 10.09 -6.94
N MET A 31 13.68 9.45 -6.27
CA MET A 31 13.67 9.28 -4.81
C MET A 31 14.82 8.39 -4.34
N PHE A 32 15.05 7.23 -4.99
CA PHE A 32 16.16 6.33 -4.67
C PHE A 32 17.54 6.92 -4.99
N ARG A 33 17.60 7.80 -6.00
CA ARG A 33 18.80 8.55 -6.36
C ARG A 33 19.02 9.82 -5.53
N PHE A 34 18.13 10.10 -4.57
CA PHE A 34 18.17 11.28 -3.69
C PHE A 34 18.18 12.64 -4.41
N GLU A 35 17.70 12.71 -5.66
CA GLU A 35 17.73 13.96 -6.43
C GLU A 35 16.46 14.81 -6.25
N SER A 36 15.35 14.21 -5.78
CA SER A 36 14.10 14.93 -5.57
C SER A 36 13.52 14.68 -4.17
N PHE A 37 13.37 15.77 -3.42
CA PHE A 37 12.73 15.78 -2.09
C PHE A 37 11.20 15.66 -2.15
N HIS A 38 10.60 15.64 -3.35
CA HIS A 38 9.15 15.72 -3.50
C HIS A 38 8.44 14.50 -2.88
N MET A 39 8.87 13.27 -3.22
CA MET A 39 8.25 12.06 -2.66
C MET A 39 8.57 11.87 -1.18
N PHE A 40 9.79 12.23 -0.73
CA PHE A 40 10.13 12.22 0.70
C PHE A 40 9.25 13.18 1.51
N GLY A 41 8.95 14.36 0.98
CA GLY A 41 8.02 15.31 1.60
C GLY A 41 6.59 14.76 1.72
N ILE A 42 6.12 14.05 0.69
CA ILE A 42 4.80 13.37 0.74
C ILE A 42 4.79 12.31 1.84
N PHE A 43 5.81 11.45 1.92
CA PHE A 43 5.87 10.43 2.98
C PHE A 43 5.99 11.04 4.38
N MET A 44 6.84 12.05 4.55
CA MET A 44 7.03 12.74 5.83
C MET A 44 5.78 13.45 6.35
N THR A 45 4.87 13.85 5.46
CA THR A 45 3.59 14.46 5.86
C THR A 45 2.50 13.41 6.04
N ALA A 46 2.44 12.40 5.17
CA ALA A 46 1.44 11.34 5.24
C ALA A 46 1.58 10.45 6.48
N ILE A 47 2.81 10.09 6.88
CA ILE A 47 3.07 9.23 8.05
C ILE A 47 2.52 9.85 9.35
N PRO A 48 2.89 11.08 9.75
CA PRO A 48 2.38 11.68 10.98
C PRO A 48 0.87 11.95 10.91
N VAL A 49 0.34 12.34 9.74
CA VAL A 49 -1.12 12.52 9.57
C VAL A 49 -1.86 11.20 9.80
N GLY A 50 -1.37 10.10 9.24
CA GLY A 50 -1.92 8.76 9.47
C GLY A 50 -1.82 8.33 10.93
N ALA A 51 -0.65 8.53 11.55
CA ALA A 51 -0.43 8.20 12.96
C ALA A 51 -1.36 8.99 13.89
N ILE A 52 -1.47 10.31 13.70
CA ILE A 52 -2.38 11.18 14.46
C ILE A 52 -3.82 10.74 14.25
N SER A 53 -4.23 10.45 13.01
CA SER A 53 -5.58 9.98 12.70
C SER A 53 -5.91 8.68 13.46
N LEU A 54 -4.99 7.71 13.47
CA LEU A 54 -5.16 6.45 14.22
C LEU A 54 -5.21 6.68 15.74
N LEU A 55 -4.40 7.59 16.27
CA LEU A 55 -4.43 7.95 17.69
C LEU A 55 -5.75 8.61 18.08
N LEU A 56 -6.30 9.49 17.24
CA LEU A 56 -7.61 10.10 17.46
C LEU A 56 -8.72 9.05 17.42
N ILE A 57 -8.72 8.15 16.43
CA ILE A 57 -9.68 7.05 16.33
C ILE A 57 -9.67 6.21 17.61
N LYS A 58 -8.47 5.89 18.11
CA LYS A 58 -8.30 5.14 19.36
C LYS A 58 -8.79 5.92 20.59
N LYS A 59 -8.50 7.22 20.67
CA LYS A 59 -8.88 8.07 21.80
C LYS A 59 -10.39 8.31 21.88
N PHE A 60 -11.05 8.45 20.73
CA PHE A 60 -12.48 8.74 20.64
C PHE A 60 -13.37 7.50 20.46
N ASN A 61 -12.81 6.29 20.44
CA ASN A 61 -13.54 5.04 20.20
C ASN A 61 -14.49 5.15 19.00
N LEU A 62 -13.98 5.73 17.89
CA LEU A 62 -14.79 5.96 16.70
C LEU A 62 -15.25 4.61 16.13
N LYS A 63 -16.55 4.55 15.83
CA LYS A 63 -17.18 3.37 15.23
C LYS A 63 -17.01 3.41 13.71
N THR A 64 -16.82 2.24 13.10
CA THR A 64 -16.86 2.09 11.64
C THR A 64 -18.25 2.45 11.10
N MET A 65 -18.39 2.60 9.78
CA MET A 65 -19.66 2.87 9.12
C MET A 65 -20.75 1.81 9.42
N ASP A 66 -20.33 0.61 9.83
CA ASP A 66 -21.19 -0.50 10.28
C ASP A 66 -21.41 -0.58 11.81
N GLY A 67 -20.91 0.38 12.60
CA GLY A 67 -21.18 0.50 14.04
C GLY A 67 -20.24 -0.27 14.97
N GLU A 68 -19.29 -1.03 14.43
CA GLU A 68 -18.25 -1.74 15.21
C GLU A 68 -17.13 -0.80 15.66
N LEU A 69 -16.52 -1.09 16.81
CA LEU A 69 -15.33 -0.37 17.26
C LEU A 69 -14.17 -0.66 16.31
N ILE A 70 -13.44 0.39 15.92
CA ILE A 70 -12.22 0.23 15.13
C ILE A 70 -11.13 -0.35 16.05
N GLU A 71 -11.10 -1.68 16.16
CA GLU A 71 -10.04 -2.41 16.84
C GLU A 71 -8.85 -2.57 15.92
N MET A 72 -7.66 -2.15 16.38
CA MET A 72 -6.41 -2.37 15.65
C MET A 72 -5.91 -3.77 15.97
N PRO A 73 -5.92 -4.72 15.01
CA PRO A 73 -5.38 -6.05 15.24
C PRO A 73 -3.88 -5.94 15.52
N LYS A 74 -3.43 -6.57 16.60
CA LYS A 74 -1.99 -6.65 16.91
C LYS A 74 -1.35 -7.56 15.87
N LYS A 75 -0.50 -6.98 15.02
CA LYS A 75 0.30 -7.77 14.08
C LYS A 75 1.48 -8.37 14.84
N ASN A 76 1.45 -9.67 15.06
CA ASN A 76 2.54 -10.38 15.72
C ASN A 76 3.81 -10.38 14.86
N PHE A 77 4.94 -10.06 15.49
CA PHE A 77 6.23 -10.00 14.81
C PHE A 77 6.74 -11.41 14.53
N HIS A 78 6.97 -11.71 13.25
CA HIS A 78 7.48 -13.00 12.80
C HIS A 78 8.68 -12.78 11.88
N PRO A 79 9.70 -13.66 11.89
CA PRO A 79 10.89 -13.53 11.05
C PRO A 79 10.57 -13.53 9.54
N GLY A 80 9.44 -14.13 9.13
CA GLY A 80 8.93 -14.06 7.77
C GLY A 80 8.63 -12.64 7.29
N ILE A 81 8.32 -11.70 8.21
CA ILE A 81 8.08 -10.29 7.87
C ILE A 81 9.36 -9.62 7.35
N ILE A 82 10.52 -9.97 7.90
CA ILE A 82 11.81 -9.39 7.48
C ILE A 82 12.16 -9.85 6.07
N ILE A 83 12.03 -11.15 5.80
CA ILE A 83 12.31 -11.73 4.48
C ILE A 83 11.31 -11.18 3.45
N GLY A 84 10.03 -11.14 3.80
CA GLY A 84 8.98 -10.60 2.95
C GLY A 84 9.16 -9.11 2.65
N SER A 85 9.52 -8.29 3.63
CA SER A 85 9.75 -6.86 3.43
C SER A 85 10.98 -6.58 2.57
N LEU A 86 12.04 -7.37 2.69
CA LEU A 86 13.21 -7.29 1.81
C LEU A 86 12.84 -7.64 0.36
N ILE A 87 12.19 -8.78 0.13
CA ILE A 87 11.77 -9.20 -1.22
C ILE A 87 10.83 -8.17 -1.84
N PHE A 88 9.87 -7.66 -1.06
CA PHE A 88 8.96 -6.61 -1.51
C PHE A 88 9.70 -5.30 -1.82
N GLY A 89 10.67 -4.90 -0.99
CA GLY A 89 11.49 -3.71 -1.23
C GLY A 89 12.33 -3.81 -2.50
N PHE A 90 12.98 -4.97 -2.73
CA PHE A 90 13.71 -5.22 -3.98
C PHE A 90 12.79 -5.21 -5.18
N GLY A 91 11.62 -5.87 -5.08
CA GLY A 91 10.60 -5.84 -6.12
C GLY A 91 10.18 -4.41 -6.42
N TRP A 92 9.86 -3.61 -5.41
CA TRP A 92 9.48 -2.21 -5.55
C TRP A 92 10.58 -1.34 -6.17
N ALA A 93 11.86 -1.56 -5.84
CA ALA A 93 12.97 -0.84 -6.45
C ALA A 93 13.17 -1.21 -7.94
N LEU A 94 12.94 -2.47 -8.30
CA LEU A 94 13.03 -2.99 -9.68
C LEU A 94 11.81 -2.65 -10.53
N THR A 95 10.63 -2.56 -9.94
CA THR A 95 9.36 -2.31 -10.63
C THR A 95 8.84 -0.90 -10.47
N GLY A 96 9.46 -0.07 -9.61
CA GLY A 96 9.22 1.36 -9.46
C GLY A 96 7.72 1.68 -9.36
N ALA A 97 6.97 0.76 -8.79
CA ALA A 97 5.52 0.77 -8.72
C ALA A 97 5.15 0.11 -7.39
N CYS A 98 4.59 0.89 -6.47
CA CYS A 98 4.01 0.38 -5.24
C CYS A 98 2.53 0.03 -5.46
N PRO A 99 1.89 -0.73 -4.55
CA PRO A 99 0.50 -1.14 -4.71
C PRO A 99 -0.44 0.04 -4.98
N GLY A 100 -0.23 1.21 -4.37
CA GLY A 100 -1.06 2.41 -4.61
C GLY A 100 -1.01 2.89 -6.07
N PRO A 101 0.15 3.36 -6.57
CA PRO A 101 0.32 3.78 -7.95
C PRO A 101 -0.01 2.71 -8.98
N LEU A 102 0.21 1.43 -8.67
CA LEU A 102 -0.05 0.34 -9.59
C LEU A 102 -1.53 0.28 -10.01
N TYR A 103 -2.48 0.44 -9.08
CA TYR A 103 -3.91 0.52 -9.43
C TYR A 103 -4.27 1.80 -10.20
N VAL A 104 -3.67 2.94 -9.84
CA VAL A 104 -3.97 4.22 -10.52
C VAL A 104 -3.38 4.26 -11.93
N GLN A 105 -2.18 3.72 -12.12
CA GLN A 105 -1.47 3.69 -13.38
C GLN A 105 -2.12 2.72 -14.39
N VAL A 106 -2.72 1.62 -13.91
CA VAL A 106 -3.62 0.78 -14.72
C VAL A 106 -4.87 1.56 -15.13
N GLY A 107 -5.48 2.32 -14.21
CA GLY A 107 -6.60 3.21 -14.51
C GLY A 107 -6.25 4.33 -15.51
N ALA A 108 -4.99 4.76 -15.55
CA ALA A 108 -4.46 5.74 -16.49
C ALA A 108 -4.08 5.15 -17.87
N GLY A 109 -4.25 3.84 -18.09
CA GLY A 109 -4.04 3.19 -19.40
C GLY A 109 -2.61 2.72 -19.69
N SER A 110 -1.74 2.60 -18.68
CA SER A 110 -0.38 2.09 -18.88
C SER A 110 -0.36 0.56 -19.04
N LEU A 111 -0.12 0.09 -20.27
CA LEU A 111 -0.02 -1.33 -20.61
C LEU A 111 1.11 -2.07 -19.86
N VAL A 112 2.23 -1.38 -19.60
CA VAL A 112 3.39 -1.96 -18.90
C VAL A 112 3.02 -2.32 -17.46
N THR A 113 2.13 -1.54 -16.83
CA THR A 113 1.71 -1.73 -15.44
C THR A 113 0.79 -2.94 -15.28
N ILE A 114 0.07 -3.34 -16.33
CA ILE A 114 -0.78 -4.52 -16.32
C ILE A 114 0.07 -5.78 -16.14
N ALA A 115 1.24 -5.85 -16.78
CA ALA A 115 2.16 -6.98 -16.60
C ALA A 115 2.68 -7.07 -15.15
N THR A 116 3.00 -5.94 -14.53
CA THR A 116 3.40 -5.86 -13.11
C THR A 116 2.25 -6.23 -12.18
N LEU A 117 1.02 -5.79 -12.49
CA LEU A 117 -0.17 -6.16 -11.73
C LEU A 117 -0.43 -7.68 -11.77
N ILE A 118 -0.39 -8.28 -12.96
CA ILE A 118 -0.56 -9.73 -13.13
C ILE A 118 0.53 -10.48 -12.36
N SER A 119 1.78 -10.01 -12.43
CA SER A 119 2.91 -10.58 -11.70
C SER A 119 2.73 -10.48 -10.19
N ALA A 120 2.22 -9.34 -9.69
CA ALA A 120 1.92 -9.14 -8.27
C ALA A 120 0.77 -10.02 -7.79
N ILE A 121 -0.28 -10.19 -8.60
CA ILE A 121 -1.40 -11.10 -8.31
C ILE A 121 -0.91 -12.55 -8.30
N ALA A 122 -0.13 -12.96 -9.31
CA ALA A 122 0.45 -14.30 -9.37
C ALA A 122 1.35 -14.56 -8.16
N GLY A 123 2.20 -13.61 -7.79
CA GLY A 123 3.07 -13.70 -6.62
C GLY A 123 2.29 -13.84 -5.31
N THR A 124 1.23 -13.05 -5.11
CA THR A 124 0.38 -13.16 -3.91
C THR A 124 -0.41 -14.47 -3.88
N TRP A 125 -0.86 -14.99 -5.02
CA TRP A 125 -1.53 -16.29 -5.10
C TRP A 125 -0.58 -17.45 -4.79
N VAL A 126 0.64 -17.43 -5.35
CA VAL A 126 1.68 -18.42 -5.07
C VAL A 126 2.08 -18.37 -3.60
N PHE A 127 2.30 -17.18 -3.04
CA PHE A 127 2.55 -17.00 -1.61
C PHE A 127 1.39 -17.54 -0.77
N GLY A 128 0.15 -17.23 -1.16
CA GLY A 128 -1.07 -17.74 -0.52
C GLY A 128 -1.18 -19.26 -0.50
N LYS A 129 -0.64 -19.96 -1.50
CA LYS A 129 -0.60 -21.42 -1.56
C LYS A 129 0.54 -22.02 -0.74
N ILE A 130 1.70 -21.35 -0.70
CA ILE A 130 2.92 -21.84 -0.05
C ILE A 130 2.98 -21.47 1.44
N ARG A 131 2.22 -20.46 1.88
CA ARG A 131 2.16 -20.01 3.29
C ARG A 131 1.93 -21.13 4.30
N HIS A 132 1.15 -22.14 3.94
CA HIS A 132 0.86 -23.29 4.80
C HIS A 132 2.09 -24.18 5.06
N VAL A 133 3.15 -24.06 4.25
CA VAL A 133 4.38 -24.85 4.32
C VAL A 133 5.54 -24.04 4.92
N LEU A 134 5.39 -22.73 5.07
CA LEU A 134 6.44 -21.84 5.58
C LEU A 134 6.56 -21.98 7.11
N PRO A 135 7.72 -22.44 7.64
CA PRO A 135 7.94 -22.58 9.08
C PRO A 135 8.05 -21.20 9.71
N GLY A 136 6.97 -20.74 10.35
CA GLY A 136 6.92 -19.46 11.06
C GLY A 136 5.62 -18.68 10.89
N GLU A 137 4.74 -19.07 9.96
CA GLU A 137 3.41 -18.49 9.81
C GLU A 137 2.37 -19.41 10.47
N LYS A 138 2.44 -19.55 11.81
CA LYS A 138 1.32 -20.13 12.55
C LYS A 138 0.15 -19.15 12.43
N ALA A 139 -0.84 -19.58 11.68
CA ALA A 139 -2.12 -18.91 11.52
C ALA A 139 -2.69 -18.57 12.90
N GLU A 140 -2.85 -17.27 13.15
CA GLU A 140 -3.98 -16.77 13.93
C GLU A 140 -5.12 -16.45 12.95
#